data_AF-A0A1J5I0T7-F1
#
_entry.id   AF-A0A1J5I0T7-F1
#
_cell.length_a   1.000
_cell.length_b   1.000
_cell.length_c   1.000
_cell.angle_alpha   90.00
_cell.angle_beta   90.00
_cell.angle_gamma   90.00
#
_symmetry.space_group_name_H-M   'P 1'
#
loop_
_entity.id
_entity.type
_entity.pdbx_description
1 polymer ?
#
loop_
_entity_poly.entity_id
_entity_poly.type
_entity_poly.pdbx_seq_one_letter_code
_entity_poly.pdbx_strand_id
1 'polypeptide(L)'
;MQGMIGTTKGDGMAEENGLADERMKSCRERIIRCPRLGGEVPFSYCEREAGELPCRQVVRCWSAGFPVEEYLREALTPEVWDRFRSEAPKDRLTTLLDIVDAARQRRKKQCEAGEKRLNTDCDHSGD
;
A
#
# COMPACT_ATOMS: atom_id res chain seq x y z
N MET A 1 42.90 48.96 20.84
CA MET A 1 41.45 49.00 20.56
C MET A 1 41.26 49.24 19.06
N GLN A 2 40.25 48.61 18.47
CA GLN A 2 39.98 48.41 17.02
C GLN A 2 40.56 47.11 16.43
N GLY A 3 39.69 46.09 16.42
CA GLY A 3 39.72 44.95 15.51
C GLY A 3 38.27 44.71 15.11
N MET A 4 37.98 44.89 13.82
CA MET A 4 36.65 45.01 13.26
C MET A 4 35.90 43.66 13.20
N ILE A 5 34.59 43.79 13.34
CA ILE A 5 33.50 42.94 12.85
C ILE A 5 33.85 41.99 11.68
N GLY A 6 33.49 40.72 11.84
CA GLY A 6 33.41 39.72 10.78
C GLY A 6 32.08 38.98 10.86
N THR A 7 31.04 39.57 10.27
CA THR A 7 29.78 38.91 9.94
C THR A 7 29.98 38.09 8.66
N THR A 8 30.01 36.77 8.77
CA THR A 8 29.86 35.89 7.59
C THR A 8 28.39 35.53 7.41
N LYS A 9 27.86 36.16 6.38
CA LYS A 9 26.63 35.88 5.66
C LYS A 9 26.75 34.56 4.88
N GLY A 10 25.64 33.83 4.77
CA GLY A 10 25.42 32.67 3.93
C GLY A 10 23.95 32.29 4.07
N ASP A 11 23.03 32.93 3.35
CA ASP A 11 22.58 32.52 2.01
C ASP A 11 22.08 31.06 2.09
N GLY A 12 20.79 30.78 2.26
CA GLY A 12 19.68 31.18 1.41
C GLY A 12 19.32 30.00 0.51
N MET A 13 18.19 29.34 0.76
CA MET A 13 17.49 28.42 -0.16
C MET A 13 16.13 28.04 0.45
N ALA A 14 15.23 29.01 0.51
CA ALA A 14 13.81 28.77 0.69
C ALA A 14 13.09 29.76 -0.21
N GLU A 15 12.90 29.41 -1.48
CA GLU A 15 11.94 30.04 -2.41
C GLU A 15 12.18 29.48 -3.81
N GLU A 16 11.57 28.34 -4.15
CA GLU A 16 11.23 27.96 -5.53
C GLU A 16 10.12 26.89 -5.49
N ASN A 17 8.88 27.28 -5.16
CA ASN A 17 7.71 26.38 -5.31
C ASN A 17 6.43 27.16 -5.64
N GLY A 18 6.54 28.13 -6.56
CA GLY A 18 5.40 28.97 -6.99
C GLY A 18 4.77 28.58 -8.33
N LEU A 19 5.32 27.58 -9.05
CA LEU A 19 4.91 27.25 -10.43
C LEU A 19 4.42 25.80 -10.62
N ALA A 20 4.24 25.04 -9.53
CA ALA A 20 3.75 23.66 -9.59
C ALA A 20 2.22 23.55 -9.47
N ASP A 21 1.54 24.55 -8.90
CA ASP A 21 0.14 24.44 -8.45
C ASP A 21 -0.88 24.35 -9.62
N GLU A 22 -0.69 25.11 -10.69
CA GLU A 22 -1.72 25.23 -11.75
C GLU A 22 -1.69 24.07 -12.76
N ARG A 23 -0.54 23.40 -12.91
CA ARG A 23 -0.36 22.26 -13.83
C ARG A 23 -0.80 20.93 -13.20
N MET A 24 -0.97 20.90 -11.87
CA MET A 24 -1.24 19.71 -11.07
C MET A 24 -2.75 19.39 -10.93
N LYS A 25 -3.63 20.39 -11.07
CA LYS A 25 -5.10 20.23 -10.89
C LYS A 25 -5.78 19.33 -11.94
N SER A 26 -5.21 19.14 -13.13
CA SER A 26 -5.81 18.34 -14.22
C SER A 26 -5.48 16.83 -14.18
N CYS A 27 -4.71 16.36 -13.19
CA CYS A 27 -4.28 14.96 -13.14
C CYS A 27 -5.40 13.95 -12.80
N ARG A 28 -6.45 14.38 -12.07
CA ARG A 28 -7.50 13.50 -11.53
C ARG A 28 -8.44 12.90 -12.57
N GLU A 29 -8.57 13.55 -13.73
CA GLU A 29 -9.46 13.13 -14.81
C GLU A 29 -8.74 12.23 -15.83
N ARG A 30 -7.42 12.05 -15.70
CA ARG A 30 -6.70 11.16 -16.59
C ARG A 30 -7.18 9.74 -16.39
N ILE A 31 -7.23 8.99 -17.49
CA ILE A 31 -7.68 7.61 -17.55
C ILE A 31 -6.53 6.76 -18.08
N ILE A 32 -6.32 5.60 -17.45
CA ILE A 32 -5.43 4.56 -17.95
C ILE A 32 -6.13 3.21 -17.92
N ARG A 33 -5.61 2.28 -18.71
CA ARG A 33 -6.01 0.87 -18.59
C ARG A 33 -5.37 0.25 -17.35
N CYS A 34 -6.18 -0.18 -16.40
CA CYS A 34 -5.72 -0.81 -15.18
C CYS A 34 -5.26 -2.25 -15.44
N PRO A 35 -4.00 -2.62 -15.15
CA PRO A 35 -3.54 -4.00 -15.33
C PRO A 35 -4.20 -4.99 -14.36
N ARG A 36 -4.75 -4.53 -13.22
CA ARG A 36 -5.47 -5.37 -12.25
C ARG A 36 -6.92 -5.65 -12.67
N LEU A 37 -7.61 -4.66 -13.25
CA LEU A 37 -9.04 -4.74 -13.57
C LEU A 37 -9.29 -5.00 -15.06
N GLY A 38 -8.29 -4.82 -15.93
CA GLY A 38 -8.38 -5.04 -17.38
C GLY A 38 -9.09 -3.94 -18.17
N GLY A 39 -9.74 -2.97 -17.50
CA GLY A 39 -10.47 -1.86 -18.08
C GLY A 39 -9.87 -0.48 -17.81
N GLU A 40 -10.48 0.53 -18.41
CA GLU A 40 -10.12 1.95 -18.23
C GLU A 40 -10.61 2.48 -16.89
N VAL A 41 -9.73 3.12 -16.13
CA VAL A 41 -10.05 3.73 -14.84
C VAL A 41 -9.44 5.13 -14.72
N PRO A 42 -10.15 6.09 -14.10
CA PRO A 42 -9.61 7.41 -13.82
C PRO A 42 -8.62 7.36 -12.64
N PHE A 43 -7.72 8.33 -12.56
CA PHE A 43 -6.80 8.45 -11.41
C PHE A 43 -7.52 8.57 -10.07
N SER A 44 -8.67 9.26 -10.05
CA SER A 44 -9.53 9.39 -8.86
C SER A 44 -9.99 8.05 -8.28
N TYR A 45 -10.14 7.02 -9.12
CA TYR A 45 -10.41 5.66 -8.66
C TYR A 45 -9.19 5.08 -7.93
N CYS A 46 -8.00 5.23 -8.50
CA CYS A 46 -6.77 4.74 -7.90
C CYS A 46 -6.45 5.41 -6.56
N GLU A 47 -6.82 6.68 -6.35
CA GLU A 47 -6.62 7.36 -5.07
C GLU A 47 -7.45 6.77 -3.92
N ARG A 48 -8.61 6.17 -4.20
CA ARG A 48 -9.57 5.72 -3.19
C ARG A 48 -9.78 4.21 -3.13
N GLU A 49 -9.06 3.44 -3.95
CA GLU A 49 -9.29 2.00 -4.10
C GLU A 49 -9.13 1.21 -2.79
N ALA A 50 -8.16 1.58 -1.94
CA ALA A 50 -7.94 0.94 -0.64
C ALA A 50 -8.53 1.76 0.52
N GLY A 51 -9.57 2.56 0.25
CA GLY A 51 -10.25 3.40 1.25
C GLY A 51 -9.45 4.66 1.56
N GLU A 52 -8.69 4.62 2.66
CA GLU A 52 -7.82 5.73 3.09
C GLU A 52 -6.46 5.74 2.39
N LEU A 53 -6.13 4.67 1.66
CA LEU A 53 -4.87 4.53 0.94
C LEU A 53 -5.14 4.45 -0.57
N PRO A 54 -4.22 5.01 -1.38
CA PRO A 54 -4.30 4.81 -2.81
C PRO A 54 -3.87 3.38 -3.19
N CYS A 55 -4.25 2.96 -4.40
CA CYS A 55 -3.87 1.67 -4.96
C CYS A 55 -2.35 1.46 -4.88
N ARG A 56 -1.92 0.27 -4.48
CA ARG A 56 -0.49 -0.05 -4.30
C ARG A 56 0.39 0.14 -5.53
N GLN A 57 -0.21 0.09 -6.72
CA GLN A 57 0.50 0.26 -7.98
C GLN A 57 0.35 1.67 -8.55
N VAL A 58 -0.31 2.60 -7.84
CA VAL A 58 -0.61 3.94 -8.33
C VAL A 58 0.66 4.68 -8.80
N VAL A 59 1.76 4.62 -8.04
CA VAL A 59 3.00 5.29 -8.41
C VAL A 59 3.55 4.73 -9.72
N ARG A 60 3.60 3.40 -9.85
CA ARG A 60 4.09 2.74 -11.06
C ARG A 60 3.20 3.03 -12.27
N CYS A 61 1.88 2.91 -12.10
CA CYS A 61 0.92 3.08 -13.18
C CYS A 61 0.88 4.52 -13.73
N TRP A 62 1.11 5.53 -12.89
CA TRP A 62 0.94 6.94 -13.25
C TRP A 62 2.25 7.72 -13.40
N SER A 63 3.40 7.17 -12.96
CA SER A 63 4.73 7.80 -13.06
C SER A 63 5.13 8.26 -14.47
N ALA A 64 4.67 7.56 -15.51
CA ALA A 64 4.95 7.94 -16.89
C ALA A 64 4.19 9.20 -17.36
N GLY A 65 3.07 9.54 -16.70
CA GLY A 65 2.21 10.65 -17.10
C GLY A 65 2.43 11.93 -16.30
N PHE A 66 2.78 11.82 -15.02
CA PHE A 66 3.00 12.96 -14.13
C PHE A 66 3.74 12.54 -12.85
N PRO A 67 4.31 13.48 -12.06
CA PRO A 67 4.97 13.19 -10.78
C PRO A 67 3.95 12.80 -9.70
N VAL A 68 3.36 11.61 -9.85
CA VAL A 68 2.33 11.08 -8.95
C VAL A 68 2.82 10.90 -7.52
N GLU A 69 4.13 10.67 -7.31
CA GLU A 69 4.69 10.51 -5.97
C GLU A 69 4.64 11.82 -5.18
N GLU A 70 5.07 12.92 -5.80
CA GLU A 70 5.02 14.27 -5.21
C GLU A 70 3.58 14.66 -4.93
N TYR A 71 2.70 14.45 -5.92
CA TYR A 71 1.28 14.70 -5.77
C TYR A 71 0.66 13.95 -4.58
N LEU A 72 0.97 12.66 -4.41
CA LEU A 72 0.44 11.88 -3.29
C LEU A 72 1.03 12.31 -1.95
N ARG A 73 2.28 12.76 -1.92
CA ARG A 73 2.91 13.30 -0.71
C ARG A 73 2.25 14.60 -0.25
N GLU A 74 1.79 15.43 -1.18
CA GLU A 74 1.06 16.66 -0.90
C GLU A 74 -0.42 16.39 -0.56
N ALA A 75 -1.04 15.41 -1.25
CA ALA A 75 -2.46 15.11 -1.10
C ALA A 75 -2.78 14.23 0.13
N LEU A 76 -1.85 13.40 0.59
CA LEU A 76 -2.02 12.52 1.76
C LEU A 76 -1.39 13.15 3.00
N THR A 77 -1.93 12.83 4.17
CA THR A 77 -1.27 13.24 5.42
C THR A 77 0.05 12.48 5.58
N PRO A 78 1.04 13.04 6.32
CA PRO A 78 2.34 12.40 6.51
C PRO A 78 2.23 10.97 7.07
N GLU A 79 1.26 10.71 7.94
CA GLU A 79 1.02 9.41 8.56
C GLU A 79 0.48 8.40 7.54
N VAL A 80 -0.45 8.84 6.69
CA VAL A 80 -1.02 8.01 5.61
C VAL A 80 0.03 7.74 4.54
N TRP A 81 0.86 8.74 4.23
CA TRP A 81 1.99 8.61 3.32
C TRP A 81 3.03 7.61 3.83
N ASP A 82 3.40 7.70 5.11
CA ASP A 82 4.35 6.77 5.71
C ASP A 82 3.78 5.34 5.72
N ARG A 83 2.50 5.17 6.10
CA ARG A 83 1.80 3.87 6.01
C ARG A 83 1.80 3.33 4.58
N PHE A 84 1.53 4.16 3.59
CA PHE A 84 1.54 3.77 2.17
C PHE A 84 2.93 3.28 1.73
N ARG A 85 4.01 3.96 2.13
CA ARG A 85 5.38 3.54 1.79
C ARG A 85 5.87 2.36 2.61
N SER A 86 5.42 2.24 3.85
CA SER A 86 5.75 1.16 4.78
C SER A 86 5.02 -0.14 4.44
N GLU A 87 3.85 -0.07 3.78
CA GLU A 87 3.21 -1.21 3.11
C GLU A 87 3.94 -1.62 1.82
N ALA A 88 5.24 -1.94 1.93
CA ALA A 88 5.93 -2.68 0.89
C ALA A 88 5.16 -3.99 0.61
N PRO A 89 5.05 -4.44 -0.65
CA PRO A 89 4.30 -5.64 -0.96
C PRO A 89 4.89 -6.82 -0.19
N LYS A 90 4.07 -7.54 0.59
CA LYS A 90 4.41 -8.91 0.97
C LYS A 90 4.78 -9.62 -0.32
N ASP A 91 6.03 -10.07 -0.41
CA ASP A 91 6.57 -10.73 -1.57
C ASP A 91 5.56 -11.79 -2.05
N ARG A 92 5.31 -11.90 -3.36
CA ARG A 92 4.29 -12.84 -3.88
C ARG A 92 4.49 -14.26 -3.35
N LEU A 93 5.74 -14.63 -3.04
CA LEU A 93 6.08 -15.89 -2.40
C LEU A 93 5.54 -16.00 -0.98
N THR A 94 5.64 -14.96 -0.15
CA THR A 94 5.06 -14.97 1.21
C THR A 94 3.54 -15.14 1.20
N THR A 95 2.82 -14.53 0.26
CA THR A 95 1.36 -14.76 0.13
C THR A 95 1.04 -16.20 -0.28
N LEU A 96 1.81 -16.79 -1.20
CA LEU A 96 1.63 -18.20 -1.58
C LEU A 96 1.92 -19.15 -0.41
N LEU A 97 2.99 -18.89 0.35
CA LEU A 97 3.35 -19.68 1.53
C LEU A 97 2.26 -19.60 2.61
N ASP A 98 1.74 -18.41 2.90
CA ASP A 98 0.63 -18.20 3.85
C ASP A 98 -0.61 -19.02 3.45
N ILE A 99 -0.94 -19.06 2.14
CA ILE A 99 -2.07 -19.85 1.62
C ILE A 99 -1.82 -21.35 1.79
N VAL A 100 -0.60 -21.82 1.49
CA VAL A 100 -0.22 -23.23 1.65
C VAL A 100 -0.27 -23.65 3.12
N ASP A 101 0.23 -22.82 4.04
CA ASP A 101 0.22 -23.11 5.47
C ASP A 101 -1.20 -23.11 6.05
N ALA A 102 -2.04 -22.15 5.66
CA ALA A 102 -3.45 -22.15 6.04
C ALA A 102 -4.18 -23.39 5.54
N ALA A 103 -3.87 -23.88 4.33
CA ALA A 103 -4.45 -25.12 3.79
C ALA A 103 -3.97 -26.35 4.58
N ARG A 104 -2.69 -26.41 4.96
CA ARG A 104 -2.13 -27.49 5.80
C ARG A 104 -2.77 -27.54 7.19
N GLN A 105 -2.98 -26.40 7.85
CA GLN A 105 -3.67 -26.35 9.14
C GLN A 105 -5.14 -26.76 9.07
N ARG A 106 -5.85 -26.39 8.01
CA ARG A 106 -7.24 -26.86 7.79
C ARG A 106 -7.29 -28.38 7.66
N ARG A 107 -6.37 -28.98 6.89
CA ARG A 107 -6.25 -30.44 6.76
C ARG A 107 -5.93 -31.12 8.10
N LYS A 108 -5.00 -30.57 8.89
CA LYS A 108 -4.65 -31.13 10.21
C LYS A 108 -5.84 -31.13 11.17
N LYS A 109 -6.59 -30.03 11.23
CA LYS A 109 -7.82 -29.92 12.04
C LYS A 109 -8.93 -30.88 11.60
N GLN A 110 -9.04 -31.15 10.29
CA GLN A 110 -10.02 -32.09 9.75
C GLN A 110 -9.70 -33.55 10.10
N CYS A 111 -8.42 -33.93 10.12
CA CYS A 111 -7.99 -35.26 10.56
C CYS A 111 -8.17 -35.44 12.08
N GLU A 112 -7.82 -34.43 12.89
CA GLU A 112 -8.03 -34.45 14.36
C GLU A 112 -9.52 -34.50 14.75
N ALA A 113 -10.40 -33.90 13.95
CA ALA A 113 -11.85 -33.97 14.14
C ALA A 113 -12.47 -35.29 13.64
N GLY A 114 -11.87 -35.93 12.63
CA GLY A 114 -12.28 -37.24 12.13
C GLY A 114 -11.88 -38.39 13.06
N GLU A 115 -10.71 -38.31 13.68
CA GLU A 115 -10.20 -39.35 14.58
C GLU A 115 -10.97 -39.43 15.91
N LYS A 116 -11.51 -38.31 16.41
CA LYS A 116 -12.42 -38.33 17.58
C LYS A 116 -13.76 -39.02 17.29
N ARG A 117 -14.19 -39.10 16.04
CA ARG A 117 -15.50 -39.65 15.69
C ARG A 117 -15.47 -41.19 15.58
N LEU A 118 -14.31 -41.79 15.31
CA LEU A 118 -14.18 -43.25 15.16
C LEU A 118 -14.01 -44.00 16.51
N ASN A 119 -13.62 -43.30 17.58
CA ASN A 119 -13.32 -43.92 18.88
C ASN A 119 -14.48 -43.81 19.89
N THR A 120 -15.71 -43.51 19.46
CA THR A 120 -16.88 -43.36 20.38
C THR A 120 -17.93 -44.49 20.23
N ASP A 121 -17.69 -45.49 19.39
CA ASP A 121 -18.61 -46.60 19.16
C ASP A 121 -18.07 -47.90 19.75
N CYS A 122 -18.02 -48.00 21.08
CA CYS A 122 -17.97 -49.28 21.83
C CYS A 122 -18.33 -48.98 23.29
N ASP A 123 -19.61 -49.12 23.65
CA ASP A 123 -20.07 -49.91 24.79
C ASP A 123 -21.58 -49.71 24.93
N HIS A 124 -22.36 -50.77 24.71
CA HIS A 124 -23.52 -51.15 25.53
C HIS A 124 -23.90 -52.58 25.13
N SER A 125 -23.14 -53.52 25.70
CA SER A 125 -23.60 -54.89 25.90
C SER A 125 -24.44 -54.96 27.18
N GLY A 126 -25.48 -55.80 27.16
CA GLY A 126 -26.29 -56.17 28.34
C GLY A 126 -27.64 -55.46 28.37
N ASP A 127 -28.77 -56.12 28.60
CA ASP A 127 -29.06 -57.52 28.96
C ASP A 127 -30.53 -57.76 28.54
#